data_AF-A0A535UFD3-F1
#
_entry.id   AF-A0A535UFD3-F1
#
_cell.length_a   1.000
_cell.length_b   1.000
_cell.length_c   1.000
_cell.angle_alpha   90.00
_cell.angle_beta   90.00
_cell.angle_gamma   90.00
#
_symmetry.space_group_name_H-M   'P 1'
#
loop_
_entity.id
_entity.type
_entity.pdbx_description
1 polymer ?
#
loop_
_entity_poly.entity_id
_entity_poly.type
_entity_poly.pdbx_seq_one_letter_code
_entity_poly.pdbx_strand_id
1 'polypeptide(L)'
;VGMFAEKRPQGFAFSETAFRIFILMASRRLNSDRFLTEDFTPEVYTQAGMDWIRDNTMSTILLRHYPHLRSALRGVDNAFTPWPAVPHLA
;
A
#
# COMPACT_ATOMS: atom_id res chain seq x y z
N VAL A 1 -20.86 14.14 7.18
CA VAL A 1 -21.86 14.38 6.11
C VAL A 1 -21.24 15.03 4.88
N GLY A 2 -20.66 16.24 4.98
CA GLY A 2 -20.09 16.98 3.83
C GLY A 2 -19.09 16.19 2.95
N MET A 3 -18.07 15.56 3.53
CA MET A 3 -17.06 14.79 2.77
C MET A 3 -17.65 13.63 1.94
N PHE A 4 -18.78 13.04 2.37
CA PHE A 4 -19.43 11.97 1.61
C PHE A 4 -20.34 12.50 0.50
N ALA A 5 -20.83 13.74 0.63
CA ALA A 5 -21.72 14.40 -0.32
C ALA A 5 -20.96 15.23 -1.38
N GLU A 6 -19.69 15.56 -1.14
CA GLU A 6 -18.85 16.30 -2.06
C GLU A 6 -18.66 15.55 -3.38
N LYS A 7 -18.76 16.27 -4.52
CA LYS A 7 -18.45 15.72 -5.83
C LYS A 7 -16.96 15.41 -5.91
N ARG A 8 -16.61 14.14 -6.05
CA ARG A 8 -15.22 13.69 -6.09
C ARG A 8 -14.54 14.05 -7.42
N PRO A 9 -13.26 14.44 -7.41
CA PRO A 9 -12.44 14.49 -8.61
C PRO A 9 -12.40 13.13 -9.32
N GLN A 10 -12.17 13.13 -10.63
CA GLN A 10 -12.07 11.89 -11.41
C GLN A 10 -10.92 11.01 -10.89
N GLY A 11 -11.20 9.73 -10.64
CA GLY A 11 -10.23 8.75 -10.13
C GLY A 11 -10.05 8.73 -8.61
N PHE A 12 -10.68 9.65 -7.86
CA PHE A 12 -10.56 9.70 -6.41
C PHE A 12 -11.61 8.80 -5.71
N ALA A 13 -11.14 8.03 -4.73
CA ALA A 13 -12.01 7.23 -3.88
C ALA A 13 -12.60 8.02 -2.69
N PHE A 14 -12.08 9.22 -2.40
CA PHE A 14 -12.51 10.09 -1.29
C PHE A 14 -12.50 11.57 -1.71
N SER A 15 -13.01 12.46 -0.85
CA SER A 15 -13.23 13.86 -1.19
C SER A 15 -11.95 14.70 -1.26
N GLU A 16 -12.00 15.83 -1.97
CA GLU A 16 -10.89 16.78 -2.03
C GLU A 16 -10.62 17.38 -0.65
N THR A 17 -11.67 17.64 0.13
CA THR A 17 -11.55 18.08 1.53
C THR A 17 -10.71 17.11 2.36
N ALA A 18 -10.97 15.80 2.26
CA ALA A 18 -10.19 14.79 2.96
C ALA A 18 -8.76 14.69 2.38
N PHE A 19 -8.60 14.86 1.07
CA PHE A 19 -7.29 14.82 0.41
C PHE A 19 -6.34 15.91 0.84
N ARG A 20 -6.81 17.13 1.07
CA ARG A 20 -5.96 18.23 1.56
C ARG A 20 -5.32 17.89 2.90
N ILE A 21 -6.09 17.27 3.80
CA ILE A 21 -5.56 16.77 5.08
C ILE A 21 -4.64 15.58 4.86
N PHE A 22 -5.02 14.66 3.97
CA PHE A 22 -4.20 13.48 3.67
C PHE A 22 -2.82 13.86 3.14
N ILE A 23 -2.70 14.84 2.24
CA ILE A 23 -1.41 15.31 1.70
C ILE A 23 -0.47 15.71 2.83
N LEU A 24 -0.94 16.55 3.74
CA LEU A 24 -0.14 17.02 4.87
C LEU A 24 0.19 15.86 5.83
N MET A 25 -0.83 15.11 6.25
CA MET A 25 -0.67 14.14 7.33
C MET A 25 0.05 12.87 6.87
N ALA A 26 -0.08 12.46 5.61
CA ALA A 26 0.70 11.35 5.07
C ALA A 26 2.18 11.69 5.02
N SER A 27 2.52 12.87 4.50
CA SER A 27 3.91 13.34 4.46
C SER A 27 4.48 13.49 5.87
N ARG A 28 3.69 14.06 6.79
CA ARG A 28 4.09 14.23 8.19
C ARG A 28 4.41 12.89 8.86
N ARG A 29 3.59 11.85 8.67
CA ARG A 29 3.83 10.53 9.27
C ARG A 29 5.20 9.96 8.91
N LEU A 30 5.67 10.19 7.68
CA LEU A 30 7.01 9.77 7.25
C LEU A 30 8.07 10.71 7.81
N ASN A 31 7.91 12.02 7.58
CA ASN A 31 8.94 13.02 7.87
C ASN A 31 9.17 13.27 9.36
N SER A 32 8.21 12.93 10.23
CA SER A 32 8.35 13.13 11.67
C SER A 32 8.80 11.87 12.43
N ASP A 33 9.01 10.76 11.73
CA ASP A 33 9.47 9.51 12.34
C ASP A 33 10.96 9.31 12.06
N ARG A 34 11.77 9.23 13.11
CA ARG A 34 13.22 9.00 12.98
C ARG A 34 13.52 7.72 12.21
N PHE A 35 12.72 6.66 12.39
CA PHE A 35 12.94 5.36 11.77
C PHE A 35 12.61 5.34 10.28
N LEU A 36 11.94 6.37 9.78
CA LEU A 36 11.64 6.57 8.36
C LEU A 36 12.43 7.75 7.77
N THR A 37 13.34 8.33 8.56
CA THR A 37 14.21 9.45 8.17
C THR A 37 15.65 9.19 8.59
N GLU A 38 16.10 9.73 9.72
CA GLU A 38 17.49 9.67 10.20
C GLU A 38 18.00 8.25 10.42
N ASP A 39 17.17 7.38 10.99
CA ASP A 39 17.50 6.00 11.34
C ASP A 39 17.06 4.99 10.25
N PHE A 40 16.65 5.45 9.06
CA PHE A 40 16.30 4.57 7.93
C PHE A 40 17.56 4.10 7.18
N THR A 41 18.46 3.41 7.89
CA THR A 41 19.79 3.01 7.40
C THR A 41 20.09 1.53 7.63
N PRO A 42 21.05 0.94 6.90
CA PRO A 42 21.49 -0.44 7.12
C PRO A 42 22.10 -0.69 8.50
N GLU A 43 22.62 0.31 9.20
CA GLU A 43 23.15 0.13 10.56
C GLU A 43 22.04 -0.18 11.57
N VAL A 44 20.85 0.42 11.36
CA VAL A 44 19.67 0.21 12.21
C VAL A 44 18.87 -1.01 11.75
N TYR A 45 18.66 -1.14 10.43
CA TYR A 45 17.79 -2.17 9.86
C TYR A 45 18.51 -3.42 9.36
N THR A 46 19.85 -3.43 9.36
CA THR A 46 20.71 -4.36 8.60
C THR A 46 20.56 -4.20 7.09
N GLN A 47 21.62 -4.54 6.33
CA GLN A 47 21.52 -4.56 4.86
C GLN A 47 20.41 -5.50 4.38
N ALA A 48 20.31 -6.69 4.98
CA ALA A 48 19.27 -7.66 4.66
C ALA A 48 17.84 -7.12 4.94
N GLY A 49 17.66 -6.33 6.01
CA GLY A 49 16.38 -5.70 6.31
C GLY A 49 16.03 -4.56 5.36
N MET A 50 17.01 -3.77 4.94
CA MET A 50 16.80 -2.72 3.92
C MET A 50 16.43 -3.33 2.56
N ASP A 51 17.11 -4.41 2.16
CA ASP A 51 16.76 -5.16 0.95
C ASP A 51 15.34 -5.74 1.07
N TRP A 52 14.98 -6.27 2.24
CA TRP A 52 13.61 -6.74 2.51
C TRP A 52 12.56 -5.63 2.30
N ILE A 53 12.78 -4.43 2.82
CA ILE A 53 11.83 -3.31 2.70
C ILE A 53 11.69 -2.88 1.24
N ARG A 54 12.79 -2.78 0.50
CA ARG A 54 12.80 -2.35 -0.91
C ARG A 54 12.08 -3.35 -1.82
N ASP A 55 12.31 -4.64 -1.61
CA ASP A 55 11.96 -5.67 -2.59
C ASP A 55 10.59 -6.32 -2.34
N ASN A 56 9.80 -5.78 -1.39
CA ASN A 56 8.48 -6.33 -1.05
C ASN A 56 7.31 -5.40 -1.39
N THR A 57 6.24 -6.00 -1.89
CA THR A 57 4.92 -5.39 -2.10
C THR A 57 3.85 -6.19 -1.37
N MET A 58 2.60 -5.71 -1.32
CA MET A 58 1.51 -6.51 -0.74
C MET A 58 1.36 -7.88 -1.44
N SER A 59 1.57 -7.94 -2.76
CA SER A 59 1.54 -9.20 -3.51
C SER A 59 2.64 -10.17 -3.07
N THR A 60 3.88 -9.69 -2.88
CA THR A 60 5.00 -10.57 -2.46
C THR A 60 4.79 -11.10 -1.05
N ILE A 61 4.27 -10.26 -0.14
CA ILE A 61 3.93 -10.65 1.24
C ILE A 61 2.86 -11.73 1.25
N LEU A 62 1.76 -11.54 0.50
CA LEU A 62 0.70 -12.54 0.39
C LEU A 62 1.23 -13.88 -0.14
N LEU A 63 2.03 -13.87 -1.21
CA LEU A 63 2.55 -15.10 -1.82
C LEU A 63 3.63 -15.79 -0.99
N ARG A 64 4.32 -15.06 -0.11
CA ARG A 64 5.25 -15.63 0.87
C ARG A 64 4.50 -16.46 1.91
N HIS A 65 3.42 -15.91 2.47
CA HIS A 65 2.70 -16.53 3.59
C HIS A 65 1.56 -17.46 3.14
N TYR A 66 0.99 -17.21 1.96
CA TYR A 66 -0.13 -17.96 1.38
C TYR A 66 0.18 -18.33 -0.08
N PRO A 67 1.13 -19.26 -0.34
CA PRO A 67 1.57 -19.60 -1.69
C PRO A 67 0.47 -20.18 -2.58
N HIS A 68 -0.65 -20.64 -2.02
CA HIS A 68 -1.80 -21.12 -2.79
C HIS A 68 -2.56 -19.99 -3.52
N LEU A 69 -2.36 -18.72 -3.14
CA LEU A 69 -2.98 -17.56 -3.81
C LEU A 69 -2.33 -17.21 -5.16
N ARG A 70 -1.27 -17.92 -5.59
CA ARG A 70 -0.59 -17.67 -6.87
C ARG A 70 -1.52 -17.70 -8.08
N SER A 71 -2.53 -18.57 -8.06
CA SER A 71 -3.52 -18.63 -9.15
C SER A 71 -4.41 -17.39 -9.16
N ALA A 72 -4.90 -16.97 -8.00
CA ALA A 72 -5.79 -15.81 -7.83
C ALA A 72 -5.10 -14.47 -8.13
N LEU A 73 -3.80 -14.36 -7.82
CA LEU A 73 -2.99 -13.16 -8.06
C LEU A 73 -2.32 -13.12 -9.44
N ARG A 74 -2.59 -14.10 -10.31
CA ARG A 74 -1.97 -14.14 -11.64
C ARG A 74 -2.44 -12.94 -12.49
N GLY A 75 -1.49 -12.13 -12.95
CA GLY A 75 -1.78 -10.93 -13.74
C GLY A 75 -2.33 -9.76 -12.91
N VAL A 76 -2.26 -9.84 -11.57
CA VAL A 76 -2.61 -8.73 -10.67
C VAL A 76 -1.33 -7.98 -10.30
N ASP A 77 -1.12 -6.83 -10.93
CA ASP A 77 0.07 -5.99 -10.67
C ASP A 77 0.02 -5.31 -9.29
N ASN A 78 -1.19 -5.06 -8.77
CA ASN A 78 -1.44 -4.42 -7.48
C ASN A 78 -2.48 -5.19 -6.68
N ALA A 79 -2.08 -5.80 -5.55
CA ALA A 79 -2.98 -6.59 -4.71
C ALA A 79 -4.17 -5.81 -4.13
N PHE A 80 -4.20 -4.48 -4.18
CA PHE A 80 -5.32 -3.66 -3.72
C PHE A 80 -6.40 -3.41 -4.79
N THR A 81 -6.15 -3.74 -6.06
CA THR A 81 -7.20 -3.70 -7.09
C THR A 81 -8.08 -4.95 -7.00
N PRO A 82 -9.30 -4.94 -7.56
CA PRO A 82 -10.11 -6.15 -7.65
C PRO A 82 -9.34 -7.28 -8.35
N TRP A 83 -9.34 -8.47 -7.75
CA TRP A 83 -8.73 -9.65 -8.35
C TRP A 83 -9.70 -10.28 -9.35
N PRO A 84 -9.20 -10.87 -10.45
CA PRO A 84 -10.05 -11.61 -11.36
C PRO A 84 -10.75 -12.74 -10.60
N ALA A 85 -12.05 -12.92 -10.88
CA ALA A 85 -12.78 -14.06 -10.37
C ALA A 85 -12.05 -15.33 -10.85
N VAL A 86 -11.67 -16.19 -9.90
CA VAL A 86 -11.11 -17.49 -10.25
C VAL A 86 -12.30 -18.36 -10.67
N PRO A 87 -12.40 -18.79 -11.95
CA PRO A 87 -13.50 -19.63 -12.35
C PRO A 87 -13.30 -21.02 -11.72
N HIS A 88 -13.94 -21.28 -10.58
CA HIS A 88 -14.34 -22.61 -10.06
C HIS A 88 -14.90 -22.59 -8.62
N LEU A 89 -15.39 -21.46 -8.10
CA LEU A 89 -16.21 -21.44 -6.87
C LEU A 89 -17.47 -20.61 -7.16
N ALA A 90 -18.42 -21.26 -7.84
CA ALA A 90 -19.83 -20.90 -7.80
C ALA A 90 -20.52 -21.81 -6.77
#